data_AF-A0A821SZH1-F1
#
_entry.id   AF-A0A821SZH1-F1
#
_cell.length_a   1.000
_cell.length_b   1.000
_cell.length_c   1.000
_cell.angle_alpha   90.00
_cell.angle_beta   90.00
_cell.angle_gamma   90.00
#
_symmetry.space_group_name_H-M   'P 1'
#
loop_
_entity.id
_entity.type
_entity.pdbx_description
1 polymer ?
#
loop_
_entity_poly.entity_id
_entity_poly.type
_entity_poly.pdbx_seq_one_letter_code
_entity_poly.pdbx_strand_id
1 'polypeptide(L)'
;SDPQLAGLTDCIKQEAQGTTGWYRMGHLMLKVGHFDQAEELYNELLENASHDSDRAFIYHHLGWLKDKQGEYQQAVTFYEKSLKIREISLPPT
;
A
#
# COMPACT_ATOMS: atom_id res chain seq x y z
N SER A 1 -15.72 -13.62 2.46
CA SER A 1 -14.85 -13.68 1.27
C SER A 1 -15.66 -13.24 0.07
N ASP A 2 -15.52 -11.98 -0.32
CA ASP A 2 -16.28 -11.42 -1.45
C ASP A 2 -15.64 -11.93 -2.76
N PRO A 3 -16.32 -12.76 -3.55
CA PRO A 3 -15.76 -13.38 -4.77
C PRO A 3 -15.38 -12.33 -5.82
N GLN A 4 -16.01 -11.15 -5.77
CA GLN A 4 -15.76 -10.07 -6.71
C GLN A 4 -14.43 -9.38 -6.39
N LEU A 5 -14.07 -9.26 -5.11
CA LEU A 5 -12.78 -8.72 -4.69
C LEU A 5 -11.64 -9.67 -5.08
N ALA A 6 -11.81 -10.97 -4.87
CA ALA A 6 -10.84 -11.98 -5.28
C ALA A 6 -10.62 -11.99 -6.80
N GLY A 7 -11.70 -11.94 -7.60
CA GLY A 7 -11.62 -11.88 -9.06
C GLY A 7 -11.01 -10.59 -9.60
N LEU A 8 -11.26 -9.45 -8.95
CA LEU A 8 -10.64 -8.17 -9.32
C LEU A 8 -9.14 -8.16 -8.96
N THR A 9 -8.80 -8.69 -7.79
CA THR A 9 -7.42 -8.85 -7.33
C THR A 9 -6.65 -9.80 -8.25
N ASP A 10 -7.24 -10.89 -8.71
CA ASP A 10 -6.58 -11.83 -9.63
C ASP A 10 -6.44 -11.27 -11.06
N CYS A 11 -7.46 -10.61 -11.60
CA CYS A 11 -7.36 -9.92 -12.89
C CYS A 11 -6.24 -8.86 -12.86
N ILE A 12 -6.14 -8.12 -11.76
CA ILE A 12 -5.15 -7.07 -11.62
C ILE A 12 -3.79 -7.63 -11.21
N LYS A 13 -3.69 -8.76 -10.51
CA LYS A 13 -2.43 -9.54 -10.36
C LYS A 13 -1.88 -9.94 -11.73
N GLN A 14 -2.75 -10.28 -12.68
CA GLN A 14 -2.37 -10.66 -14.04
C GLN A 14 -1.96 -9.47 -14.92
N GLU A 15 -2.63 -8.32 -14.78
CA GLU A 15 -2.30 -7.09 -15.52
C GLU A 15 -1.18 -6.26 -14.89
N ALA A 16 -0.96 -6.37 -13.57
CA ALA A 16 0.01 -5.62 -12.78
C ALA A 16 1.34 -6.37 -12.61
N GLN A 17 1.88 -6.88 -13.71
CA GLN A 17 3.33 -7.10 -13.84
C GLN A 17 4.01 -5.72 -13.84
N GLY A 18 4.03 -5.04 -12.68
CA GLY A 18 4.58 -3.71 -12.48
C GLY A 18 3.92 -2.93 -11.33
N THR A 19 4.72 -2.14 -10.62
CA THR A 19 4.36 -1.24 -9.48
C THR A 19 3.19 -0.28 -9.77
N THR A 20 2.81 -0.11 -11.03
CA THR A 20 1.78 0.84 -11.49
C THR A 20 0.34 0.33 -11.33
N GLY A 21 0.09 -0.98 -11.34
CA GLY A 21 -1.26 -1.54 -11.24
C GLY A 21 -1.82 -1.44 -9.81
N TRP A 22 -1.00 -1.77 -8.83
CA TRP A 22 -1.34 -1.70 -7.40
C TRP A 22 -1.58 -0.26 -6.92
N TYR A 23 -0.79 0.70 -7.44
CA TYR A 23 -0.99 2.12 -7.21
C TYR A 23 -2.39 2.60 -7.63
N ARG A 24 -2.81 2.22 -8.84
CA ARG A 24 -4.12 2.61 -9.36
C ARG A 24 -5.25 2.01 -8.53
N MET A 25 -5.09 0.76 -8.09
CA MET A 25 -6.09 0.07 -7.29
C MET A 25 -6.30 0.75 -5.93
N GLY A 26 -5.22 0.91 -5.16
CA GLY A 26 -5.32 1.53 -3.85
C GLY A 26 -5.83 2.97 -3.91
N HIS A 27 -5.43 3.73 -4.93
CA HIS A 27 -5.97 5.08 -5.18
C HIS A 27 -7.46 5.05 -5.56
N LEU A 28 -7.94 4.04 -6.29
CA LEU A 28 -9.36 3.87 -6.61
C LEU A 28 -10.18 3.51 -5.37
N MET A 29 -9.72 2.55 -4.57
CA MET A 29 -10.39 2.12 -3.34
C MET A 29 -10.51 3.27 -2.33
N LEU A 30 -9.48 4.10 -2.23
CA LEU A 30 -9.48 5.34 -1.43
C LEU A 30 -10.50 6.36 -1.93
N LYS A 31 -10.71 6.47 -3.25
CA LYS A 31 -11.73 7.37 -3.83
C LYS A 31 -13.16 6.86 -3.67
N VAL A 32 -13.34 5.54 -3.64
CA VAL A 32 -14.67 4.92 -3.46
C VAL A 32 -15.02 4.81 -1.96
N GLY A 33 -14.07 5.05 -1.06
CA GLY A 33 -14.28 5.05 0.41
C GLY A 33 -14.24 3.65 1.02
N HIS A 34 -13.72 2.66 0.29
CA HIS A 34 -13.55 1.29 0.78
C HIS A 34 -12.21 1.15 1.51
N PHE A 35 -12.11 1.83 2.65
CA PHE A 35 -10.86 1.93 3.40
C PHE A 35 -10.39 0.59 3.96
N ASP A 36 -11.32 -0.23 4.49
CA ASP A 36 -10.98 -1.53 5.08
C ASP A 36 -10.41 -2.51 4.04
N GLN A 37 -10.98 -2.52 2.83
CA GLN A 37 -10.49 -3.35 1.72
C GLN A 37 -9.12 -2.88 1.22
N ALA A 38 -8.88 -1.56 1.20
CA ALA A 38 -7.56 -1.02 0.86
C ALA A 38 -6.52 -1.41 1.92
N GLU A 39 -6.89 -1.40 3.20
CA GLU A 39 -6.00 -1.81 4.29
C GLU A 39 -5.62 -3.29 4.20
N GLU A 40 -6.59 -4.18 3.98
CA GLU A 40 -6.35 -5.61 3.78
C GLU A 40 -5.39 -5.85 2.61
N LEU A 41 -5.63 -5.19 1.48
CA LEU A 41 -4.79 -5.32 0.30
C LEU A 41 -3.34 -4.88 0.57
N TYR A 42 -3.15 -3.71 1.18
CA TYR A 42 -1.80 -3.22 1.49
C TYR A 42 -1.09 -4.10 2.50
N ASN A 43 -1.80 -4.70 3.46
CA ASN A 43 -1.20 -5.65 4.40
C ASN A 43 -0.78 -6.96 3.71
N GLU A 44 -1.60 -7.52 2.82
CA GLU A 44 -1.21 -8.69 2.01
C GLU A 44 0.03 -8.39 1.17
N LEU A 45 0.08 -7.20 0.54
CA LEU A 45 1.26 -6.77 -0.22
C LEU A 45 2.49 -6.62 0.67
N LEU A 46 2.33 -6.10 1.88
CA LEU A 46 3.43 -5.92 2.82
C LEU A 46 4.04 -7.25 3.25
N GLU A 47 3.21 -8.27 3.49
CA GLU A 47 3.64 -9.63 3.83
C GLU A 47 4.41 -10.30 2.68
N ASN A 48 4.04 -10.02 1.43
CA ASN A 48 4.68 -10.58 0.24
C ASN A 48 5.84 -9.71 -0.30
N ALA A 49 6.11 -8.55 0.30
CA ALA A 49 7.12 -7.63 -0.19
C ALA A 49 8.54 -8.18 0.05
N SER A 50 9.22 -8.54 -1.05
CA SER A 50 10.59 -9.07 -1.02
C SER A 50 11.64 -7.96 -0.87
N HIS A 51 11.41 -6.79 -1.46
CA HIS A 51 12.36 -5.68 -1.45
C HIS A 51 11.98 -4.57 -0.46
N ASP A 52 12.99 -3.94 0.12
CA ASP A 52 12.82 -2.77 0.99
C ASP A 52 12.17 -1.58 0.28
N SER A 53 12.45 -1.40 -1.01
CA SER A 53 11.78 -0.39 -1.84
C SER A 53 10.26 -0.59 -1.88
N ASP A 54 9.82 -1.84 -1.98
CA ASP A 54 8.40 -2.19 -2.05
C ASP A 54 7.74 -1.99 -0.68
N ARG A 55 8.40 -2.44 0.39
CA ARG A 55 7.94 -2.20 1.78
C ARG A 55 7.79 -0.71 2.08
N ALA A 56 8.78 0.11 1.68
CA ALA A 56 8.71 1.56 1.85
C ALA A 56 7.53 2.16 1.09
N PHE A 57 7.32 1.73 -0.15
CA PHE A 57 6.19 2.19 -0.96
C PHE A 57 4.84 1.82 -0.33
N ILE A 58 4.68 0.59 0.15
CA ILE A 58 3.44 0.11 0.78
C ILE A 58 3.17 0.85 2.09
N TYR A 59 4.19 1.05 2.93
CA TYR A 59 4.05 1.85 4.16
C TYR A 59 3.62 3.28 3.88
N HIS A 60 4.14 3.92 2.82
CA HIS A 60 3.66 5.25 2.44
C HIS A 60 2.16 5.26 2.11
N HIS A 61 1.67 4.22 1.44
CA HIS A 61 0.26 4.14 1.05
C HIS A 61 -0.66 3.79 2.21
N LEU A 62 -0.22 2.97 3.17
CA LEU A 62 -0.92 2.76 4.44
C LEU A 62 -1.01 4.06 5.24
N GLY A 63 0.06 4.86 5.24
CA GLY A 63 0.04 6.19 5.85
C GLY A 63 -0.99 7.11 5.19
N TRP A 64 -1.04 7.11 3.86
CA TRP A 64 -2.02 7.88 3.10
C TRP A 64 -3.46 7.42 3.31
N LEU A 65 -3.68 6.11 3.43
CA LEU A 65 -4.97 5.52 3.78
C LEU A 65 -5.45 6.01 5.15
N LYS A 66 -4.60 5.92 6.18
CA LYS A 66 -4.94 6.39 7.53
C LYS A 66 -5.19 7.89 7.58
N ASP A 67 -4.44 8.68 6.82
CA ASP A 67 -4.68 10.12 6.67
C ASP A 67 -6.08 10.40 6.09
N LYS A 68 -6.50 9.64 5.07
CA LYS A 68 -7.86 9.75 4.49
C LYS A 68 -8.97 9.30 5.43
N GLN A 69 -8.69 8.38 6.35
CA GLN A 69 -9.61 7.99 7.42
C GLN A 69 -9.66 9.00 8.59
N GLY A 70 -8.78 10.02 8.60
CA GLY A 70 -8.63 10.97 9.71
C GLY A 70 -7.81 10.43 10.89
N GLU A 71 -7.16 9.27 10.71
CA GLU A 71 -6.34 8.60 11.71
C GLU A 71 -4.88 9.09 11.66
N TYR A 72 -4.68 10.39 11.87
CA TYR A 72 -3.40 11.06 11.60
C TYR A 72 -2.21 10.48 12.38
N GLN A 73 -2.42 10.03 13.61
CA GLN A 73 -1.34 9.45 14.41
C GLN A 73 -0.81 8.14 13.79
N GLN A 74 -1.72 7.30 13.28
CA GLN A 74 -1.33 6.07 12.58
C GLN A 74 -0.70 6.40 11.23
N ALA A 75 -1.23 7.41 10.53
CA ALA A 75 -0.67 7.90 9.28
C ALA A 75 0.82 8.26 9.42
N VAL A 76 1.15 9.05 10.44
CA VAL A 76 2.53 9.45 10.75
C VAL A 76 3.42 8.23 11.00
N THR A 77 2.97 7.28 11.83
CA THR A 77 3.74 6.05 12.11
C THR A 77 4.08 5.27 10.83
N PHE A 78 3.13 5.17 9.89
CA PHE A 78 3.39 4.50 8.61
C PHE A 78 4.32 5.30 7.70
N TYR A 79 4.18 6.63 7.64
CA TYR A 79 5.11 7.47 6.90
C TYR A 79 6.54 7.39 7.45
N GLU A 80 6.71 7.37 8.77
CA GLU A 80 8.02 7.20 9.42
C GLU A 80 8.66 5.86 9.07
N LYS A 81 7.89 4.77 9.05
CA LYS A 81 8.38 3.45 8.61
C LYS A 81 8.87 3.49 7.15
N SER A 82 8.11 4.13 6.25
CA SER A 82 8.51 4.33 4.86
C SER A 82 9.81 5.13 4.75
N LEU A 83 9.89 6.26 5.47
CA LEU A 83 11.07 7.14 5.44
C LEU A 83 12.31 6.42 5.95
N LYS A 84 12.20 5.71 7.08
CA LYS A 84 13.32 4.98 7.68
C LYS A 84 13.93 3.96 6.71
N ILE A 85 13.10 3.24 5.96
CA ILE A 85 13.61 2.29 4.96
C ILE A 85 14.31 3.03 3.82
N ARG A 86 13.74 4.14 3.35
CA ARG A 86 14.36 4.96 2.29
C ARG A 86 15.70 5.55 2.74
N GLU A 87 15.79 6.04 3.96
CA GLU A 87 17.04 6.56 4.54
C GLU A 87 18.12 5.48 4.65
N ILE A 88 17.75 4.27 5.10
CA ILE A 88 18.69 3.13 5.15
C ILE A 88 19.15 2.72 3.74
N SER A 89 18.29 2.89 2.73
CA SER A 89 18.60 2.53 1.34
C SER A 89 19.47 3.56 0.59
N LEU A 90 19.66 4.76 1.16
CA LEU A 90 20.52 5.78 0.57
C LEU A 90 21.98 5.54 0.98
N PRO A 91 22.95 5.59 0.03
CA PRO A 91 24.35 5.55 0.39
C PRO A 91 24.69 6.78 1.25
N PRO A 92 25.53 6.63 2.30
CA PRO A 92 25.97 7.77 3.10
C PRO A 92 26.71 8.77 2.21
N THR A 93 26.31 10.04 2.31
CA THR A 93 26.98 11.19 1.67
C THR A 93 28.35 11.46 2.27
#